data_AF-A0A6N8EIW5-F1
#
_entry.id   AF-A0A6N8EIW5-F1
#
_cell.length_a   1.000
_cell.length_b   1.000
_cell.length_c   1.000
_cell.angle_alpha   90.00
_cell.angle_beta   90.00
_cell.angle_gamma   90.00
#
_symmetry.space_group_name_H-M   'P 1'
#
loop_
_entity.id
_entity.type
_entity.pdbx_description
1 polymer ?
#
loop_
_entity_poly.entity_id
_entity_poly.type
_entity_poly.pdbx_seq_one_letter_code
_entity_poly.pdbx_strand_id
1 'polypeptide(L)'
;MLYFPSGEQSVQLVTEIALNRLYEDALPGYGLYTFVLLGAGFERASGEALARHSELFRMIETYVSTSGGDDGPSAEAHVFLIPIRAGRSPMSPLMDLAAVDLSDLMRRQLGAFLRQRGQIRLATRVERGAGPFLVTALEPSLLPLDGEAPRLLADLSGLGPEHLYSLVDAYDRDIPPELSGRPESLSALRQRLLDLSSKSRSASGSGREADDRRWIFLI
;
A
#
# COMPACT_ATOMS: atom_id res chain seq x y z
N MET A 1 9.02 6.83 8.15
CA MET A 1 7.74 6.46 7.50
C MET A 1 6.63 7.32 8.10
N LEU A 2 5.61 7.69 7.33
CA LEU A 2 4.36 8.22 7.92
C LEU A 2 3.36 7.07 8.08
N TYR A 3 2.69 7.05 9.23
CA TYR A 3 1.66 6.09 9.56
C TYR A 3 0.30 6.73 9.43
N PHE A 4 -0.55 6.05 8.68
CA PHE A 4 -1.92 6.44 8.45
C PHE A 4 -2.82 5.28 8.87
N PRO A 5 -3.18 5.18 10.17
CA PRO A 5 -4.11 4.19 10.67
C PRO A 5 -5.57 4.53 10.34
N SER A 6 -6.28 3.62 9.67
CA SER A 6 -7.73 3.67 9.49
C SER A 6 -8.41 3.82 10.84
N GLY A 7 -9.18 4.90 11.02
CA GLY A 7 -9.89 5.20 12.27
C GLY A 7 -9.12 6.01 13.32
N GLU A 8 -7.84 6.34 13.13
CA GLU A 8 -6.99 7.04 14.12
C GLU A 8 -6.21 8.23 13.52
N GLN A 9 -5.59 9.05 14.37
CA GLN A 9 -4.76 10.18 13.94
C GLN A 9 -3.45 9.72 13.28
N SER A 10 -3.00 10.42 12.23
CA SER A 10 -1.72 10.10 11.58
C SER A 10 -0.53 10.33 12.52
N VAL A 11 0.25 9.27 12.76
CA VAL A 11 1.43 9.34 13.62
C VAL A 11 2.68 9.49 12.75
N GLN A 12 3.36 10.63 12.88
CA GLN A 12 4.68 10.83 12.29
C GLN A 12 5.76 10.30 13.27
N LEU A 13 6.33 9.14 12.97
CA LEU A 13 7.58 8.71 13.58
C LEU A 13 8.74 9.28 12.76
N VAL A 14 9.34 10.37 13.26
CA VAL A 14 10.63 10.89 12.78
C VAL A 14 11.72 10.01 13.37
N THR A 15 12.13 8.96 12.65
CA THR A 15 13.30 8.16 13.03
C THR A 15 14.53 8.62 12.25
N GLU A 16 15.46 9.30 12.94
CA GLU A 16 16.82 9.62 12.46
C GLU A 16 17.73 8.37 12.39
N ILE A 17 17.18 7.18 12.14
CA ILE A 17 17.89 5.90 12.26
C ILE A 17 18.12 5.32 10.87
N ALA A 18 19.31 4.74 10.67
CA ALA A 18 19.82 4.19 9.42
C ALA A 18 18.76 3.61 8.47
N LEU A 19 18.77 4.08 7.21
CA LEU A 19 17.90 3.68 6.09
C LEU A 19 17.61 2.17 5.98
N ASN A 20 18.54 1.32 6.43
CA ASN A 20 18.39 -0.15 6.38
C ASN A 20 17.46 -0.73 7.47
N ARG A 21 17.19 -0.03 8.58
CA ARG A 21 16.28 -0.51 9.65
C ARG A 21 14.89 0.16 9.64
N LEU A 22 14.73 1.23 8.87
CA LEU A 22 13.55 2.09 8.84
C LEU A 22 12.25 1.42 8.36
N TYR A 23 12.34 0.26 7.69
CA TYR A 23 11.20 -0.52 7.20
C TYR A 23 11.10 -1.92 7.81
N GLU A 24 12.03 -2.29 8.70
CA GLU A 24 12.02 -3.56 9.43
C GLU A 24 11.23 -3.44 10.74
N ASP A 25 11.15 -2.22 11.31
CA ASP A 25 10.51 -1.94 12.60
C ASP A 25 9.40 -0.87 12.47
N ALA A 26 8.30 -1.19 11.78
CA ALA A 26 7.10 -0.34 11.90
C ALA A 26 6.40 -0.51 13.26
N LEU A 27 5.66 0.50 13.72
CA LEU A 27 4.98 0.45 15.03
C LEU A 27 4.01 -0.76 15.07
N PRO A 28 4.25 -1.77 15.92
CA PRO A 28 3.39 -2.93 16.01
C PRO A 28 2.05 -2.59 16.70
N GLY A 29 1.03 -3.41 16.46
CA GLY A 29 -0.28 -3.31 17.09
C GLY A 29 -1.46 -3.18 16.11
N TYR A 30 -1.21 -2.76 14.87
CA TYR A 30 -2.20 -2.79 13.79
C TYR A 30 -2.43 -4.19 13.23
N GLY A 31 -3.64 -4.44 12.72
CA GLY A 31 -3.99 -5.74 12.13
C GLY A 31 -3.41 -5.96 10.74
N LEU A 32 -3.34 -4.90 9.93
CA LEU A 32 -2.77 -4.95 8.58
C LEU A 32 -1.91 -3.73 8.25
N TYR A 33 -0.72 -3.98 7.72
CA TYR A 33 0.29 -2.98 7.34
C TYR A 33 0.39 -2.91 5.83
N THR A 34 0.00 -1.78 5.23
CA THR A 34 0.01 -1.56 3.79
C THR A 34 1.12 -0.58 3.39
N PHE A 35 2.23 -1.12 2.88
CA PHE A 35 3.31 -0.31 2.34
C PHE A 35 2.94 0.24 0.97
N VAL A 36 3.05 1.55 0.79
CA VAL A 36 2.81 2.23 -0.48
C VAL A 36 4.13 2.49 -1.18
N LEU A 37 4.37 1.77 -2.28
CA LEU A 37 5.57 1.93 -3.10
C LEU A 37 5.24 2.70 -4.38
N LEU A 38 6.02 3.73 -4.65
CA LEU A 38 6.02 4.46 -5.91
C LEU A 38 6.49 3.57 -7.06
N GLY A 39 5.95 3.83 -8.26
CA GLY A 39 6.39 3.12 -9.46
C GLY A 39 7.73 3.59 -10.03
N ALA A 40 8.24 2.82 -10.99
CA ALA A 40 9.48 3.16 -11.67
C ALA A 40 9.34 4.49 -12.44
N GLY A 41 10.31 5.39 -12.26
CA GLY A 41 10.32 6.68 -12.96
C GLY A 41 9.29 7.69 -12.47
N PHE A 42 8.78 7.52 -11.24
CA PHE A 42 7.79 8.40 -10.61
C PHE A 42 8.11 9.89 -10.72
N GLU A 43 9.38 10.32 -10.54
CA GLU A 43 9.77 11.73 -10.66
C GLU A 43 9.52 12.33 -12.04
N ARG A 44 9.43 11.48 -13.06
CA ARG A 44 9.13 11.87 -14.45
C ARG A 44 7.72 11.47 -14.85
N ALA A 45 6.90 11.01 -13.91
CA ALA A 45 5.53 10.63 -14.19
C ALA A 45 4.73 11.85 -14.65
N SER A 46 3.87 11.63 -15.65
CA SER A 46 2.99 12.64 -16.21
C SER A 46 1.66 12.00 -16.60
N GLY A 47 0.63 12.81 -16.81
CA GLY A 47 -0.70 12.32 -17.21
C GLY A 47 -1.31 11.38 -16.16
N GLU A 48 -1.87 10.26 -16.61
CA GLU A 48 -2.59 9.32 -15.76
C GLU A 48 -1.74 8.74 -14.61
N ALA A 49 -0.45 8.45 -14.86
CA ALA A 49 0.42 7.90 -13.83
C ALA A 49 0.61 8.90 -12.67
N LEU A 50 0.80 10.18 -12.98
CA LEU A 50 0.91 11.23 -11.96
C LEU A 50 -0.42 11.42 -11.24
N ALA A 51 -1.52 11.53 -12.00
CA ALA A 51 -2.87 11.69 -11.45
C ALA A 51 -3.22 10.57 -10.46
N ARG A 52 -2.84 9.32 -10.77
CA ARG A 52 -3.06 8.17 -9.90
C ARG A 52 -2.30 8.25 -8.58
N HIS A 53 -1.02 8.64 -8.61
CA HIS A 53 -0.27 8.78 -7.36
C HIS A 53 -0.79 9.94 -6.52
N SER A 54 -1.02 11.09 -7.15
CA SER A 54 -1.55 12.28 -6.47
C SER A 54 -2.90 11.97 -5.83
N GLU A 55 -3.78 11.26 -6.53
CA GLU A 55 -5.10 10.92 -6.01
C GLU A 55 -5.03 9.86 -4.91
N LEU A 56 -4.14 8.86 -5.01
CA LEU A 56 -3.93 7.89 -3.94
C LEU A 56 -3.46 8.59 -2.66
N PHE A 57 -2.45 9.44 -2.76
CA PHE A 57 -1.94 10.19 -1.61
C PHE A 57 -2.97 11.13 -1.04
N ARG A 58 -3.70 11.87 -1.89
CA ARG A 58 -4.79 12.74 -1.44
C ARG A 58 -5.86 11.94 -0.69
N MET A 59 -6.22 10.75 -1.17
CA MET A 59 -7.18 9.89 -0.47
C MET A 59 -6.65 9.40 0.87
N ILE A 60 -5.40 8.94 0.94
CA ILE A 60 -4.79 8.52 2.21
C ILE A 60 -4.75 9.71 3.19
N GLU A 61 -4.37 10.91 2.76
CA GLU A 61 -4.42 12.11 3.59
C GLU A 61 -5.83 12.42 4.08
N THR A 62 -6.80 12.39 3.17
CA THR A 62 -8.17 12.83 3.46
C THR A 62 -8.90 11.85 4.36
N TYR A 63 -8.78 10.54 4.09
CA TYR A 63 -9.53 9.50 4.82
C TYR A 63 -8.88 9.15 6.14
N VAL A 64 -7.55 9.22 6.21
CA VAL A 64 -6.84 8.77 7.39
C VAL A 64 -6.52 9.91 8.37
N SER A 65 -6.72 11.17 7.97
CA SER A 65 -6.57 12.30 8.91
C SER A 65 -7.87 12.73 9.59
N THR A 66 -9.04 12.17 9.20
CA THR A 66 -10.36 12.63 9.66
C THR A 66 -10.93 11.92 10.89
N SER A 67 -10.25 10.93 11.45
CA SER A 67 -10.78 10.12 12.56
C SER A 67 -10.08 10.46 13.88
N GLY A 68 -10.70 11.37 14.65
CA GLY A 68 -10.20 11.86 15.94
C GLY A 68 -10.50 10.92 17.11
N GLY A 69 -9.74 9.83 17.22
CA GLY A 69 -9.66 8.98 18.40
C GLY A 69 -8.24 8.99 18.98
N ASP A 70 -8.12 9.16 20.30
CA ASP A 70 -6.87 9.21 21.07
C ASP A 70 -6.38 7.79 21.47
N ASP A 71 -6.92 6.75 20.84
CA ASP A 71 -6.56 5.35 21.11
C ASP A 71 -5.40 4.95 20.19
N GLY A 72 -4.35 4.38 20.77
CA GLY A 72 -3.19 3.87 20.05
C GLY A 72 -3.50 2.64 19.18
N PRO A 73 -2.48 1.98 18.61
CA PRO A 73 -2.64 0.97 17.57
C PRO A 73 -3.70 -0.10 17.88
N SER A 74 -4.73 -0.19 17.04
CA SER A 74 -5.76 -1.23 17.11
C SER A 74 -5.51 -2.40 16.16
N ALA A 75 -5.64 -3.63 16.66
CA ALA A 75 -5.50 -4.85 15.86
C ALA A 75 -6.63 -5.02 14.83
N GLU A 76 -7.71 -4.24 14.92
CA GLU A 76 -8.81 -4.23 13.95
C GLU A 76 -8.56 -3.22 12.82
N ALA A 77 -7.60 -2.31 13.00
CA ALA A 77 -7.30 -1.24 12.06
C ALA A 77 -6.27 -1.64 11.00
N HIS A 78 -6.38 -0.99 9.84
CA HIS A 78 -5.40 -1.05 8.75
C HIS A 78 -4.54 0.20 8.78
N VAL A 79 -3.25 0.09 8.51
CA VAL A 79 -2.35 1.24 8.44
C VAL A 79 -1.67 1.34 7.08
N PHE A 80 -1.66 2.53 6.47
CA PHE A 80 -0.81 2.82 5.33
C PHE A 80 0.55 3.33 5.80
N LEU A 81 1.61 2.78 5.20
CA LEU A 81 2.99 3.16 5.45
C LEU A 81 3.59 3.77 4.18
N ILE A 82 3.91 5.06 4.26
CA ILE A 82 4.45 5.82 3.12
C ILE A 82 5.90 6.23 3.41
N PRO A 83 6.85 5.93 2.51
CA PRO A 83 8.23 6.41 2.64
C PRO A 83 8.28 7.92 2.40
N ILE A 84 8.78 8.67 3.39
CA ILE A 84 8.91 10.13 3.32
C ILE A 84 10.33 10.62 3.58
N ARG A 85 10.66 11.80 3.05
CA ARG A 85 11.93 12.49 3.26
C ARG A 85 11.93 13.11 4.66
N ALA A 86 12.96 12.81 5.45
CA ALA A 86 13.16 13.44 6.75
C ALA A 86 13.43 14.96 6.59
N GLY A 87 13.11 15.74 7.63
CA GLY A 87 13.40 17.18 7.68
C GLY A 87 12.51 18.07 6.82
N ARG A 88 11.41 17.55 6.26
CA ARG A 88 10.37 18.33 5.58
C ARG A 88 9.22 18.67 6.53
N SER A 89 8.53 19.78 6.27
CA SER A 89 7.39 20.21 7.09
C SER A 89 6.29 19.15 7.06
N PRO A 90 5.76 18.72 8.22
CA PRO A 90 4.65 17.76 8.25
C PRO A 90 3.36 18.30 7.65
N MET A 91 3.27 19.62 7.43
CA MET A 91 2.11 20.28 6.82
C MET A 91 2.16 20.29 5.28
N SER A 92 3.23 19.77 4.67
CA SER A 92 3.32 19.64 3.22
C SER A 92 2.50 18.43 2.74
N PRO A 93 1.87 18.50 1.55
CA PRO A 93 1.19 17.36 0.96
C PRO A 93 2.09 16.12 0.87
N LEU A 94 1.53 14.94 1.08
CA LEU A 94 2.21 13.65 1.03
C LEU A 94 3.00 13.44 -0.25
N MET A 95 2.46 13.93 -1.37
CA MET A 95 3.11 13.91 -2.66
C MET A 95 4.47 14.62 -2.66
N ASP A 96 4.60 15.71 -1.90
CA ASP A 96 5.84 16.49 -1.77
C ASP A 96 6.80 15.89 -0.74
N LEU A 97 6.26 15.10 0.19
CA LEU A 97 7.01 14.42 1.25
C LEU A 97 7.59 13.09 0.78
N ALA A 98 7.05 12.46 -0.24
CA ALA A 98 7.42 11.13 -0.67
C ALA A 98 8.93 10.98 -0.96
N ALA A 99 9.56 9.97 -0.35
CA ALA A 99 10.97 9.64 -0.56
C ALA A 99 11.12 8.65 -1.72
N VAL A 100 11.32 9.18 -2.92
CA VAL A 100 11.49 8.40 -4.15
C VAL A 100 12.63 7.39 -4.04
N ASP A 101 13.81 7.83 -3.61
CA ASP A 101 15.00 6.96 -3.50
C ASP A 101 14.76 5.78 -2.55
N LEU A 102 14.06 6.03 -1.44
CA LEU A 102 13.70 5.01 -0.46
C LEU A 102 12.67 4.04 -1.05
N SER A 103 11.63 4.55 -1.70
CA SER A 103 10.64 3.72 -2.38
C SER A 103 11.29 2.83 -3.45
N ASP A 104 12.26 3.36 -4.21
CA ASP A 104 13.00 2.60 -5.22
C ASP A 104 13.90 1.52 -4.62
N LEU A 105 14.52 1.77 -3.47
CA LEU A 105 15.24 0.75 -2.72
C LEU A 105 14.31 -0.39 -2.27
N MET A 106 13.20 -0.04 -1.62
CA MET A 106 12.18 -0.99 -1.15
C MET A 106 11.63 -1.85 -2.29
N ARG A 107 11.34 -1.23 -3.43
CA ARG A 107 10.83 -1.89 -4.64
C ARG A 107 11.84 -2.88 -5.23
N ARG A 108 13.13 -2.54 -5.24
CA ARG A 108 14.22 -3.45 -5.66
C ARG A 108 14.39 -4.63 -4.70
N GLN A 109 14.31 -4.39 -3.40
CA GLN A 109 14.38 -5.47 -2.39
C GLN A 109 13.19 -6.44 -2.53
N LEU A 110 11.98 -5.91 -2.68
CA LEU A 110 10.79 -6.72 -2.96
C LEU A 110 10.94 -7.50 -4.27
N GLY A 111 11.46 -6.87 -5.33
CA GLY A 111 11.77 -7.55 -6.59
C GLY A 111 12.76 -8.69 -6.44
N ALA A 112 13.85 -8.49 -5.68
CA ALA A 112 14.84 -9.53 -5.39
C ALA A 112 14.23 -10.70 -4.61
N PHE A 113 13.44 -10.42 -3.57
CA PHE A 113 12.70 -11.41 -2.79
C PHE A 113 11.74 -12.23 -3.66
N LEU A 114 10.95 -11.56 -4.51
CA LEU A 114 10.04 -12.22 -5.44
C LEU A 114 10.78 -13.16 -6.40
N ARG A 115 11.98 -12.77 -6.88
CA ARG A 115 12.82 -13.65 -7.71
C ARG A 115 13.30 -14.88 -6.96
N GLN A 116 13.73 -14.72 -5.71
CA GLN A 116 14.16 -15.85 -4.87
C GLN A 116 13.04 -16.87 -4.69
N ARG A 117 11.78 -16.41 -4.61
CA ARG A 117 10.58 -17.27 -4.61
C ARG A 117 10.10 -17.75 -5.99
N GLY A 118 10.87 -17.52 -7.05
CA GLY A 118 10.51 -17.94 -8.42
C GLY A 118 9.44 -17.07 -9.11
N GLN A 119 9.01 -15.97 -8.49
CA GLN A 119 7.98 -15.05 -9.00
C GLN A 119 8.57 -14.01 -9.98
N ILE A 120 9.32 -14.45 -11.00
CA ILE A 120 10.11 -13.60 -11.90
C ILE A 120 9.24 -12.54 -12.63
N ARG A 121 8.04 -12.92 -13.07
CA ARG A 121 7.12 -12.01 -13.77
C ARG A 121 6.64 -10.89 -12.84
N LEU A 122 6.30 -11.24 -11.60
CA LEU A 122 5.83 -10.28 -10.61
C LEU A 122 6.96 -9.35 -10.14
N ALA A 123 8.16 -9.90 -9.93
CA ALA A 123 9.37 -9.12 -9.67
C ALA A 123 9.62 -8.07 -10.76
N THR A 124 9.55 -8.48 -12.04
CA THR A 124 9.76 -7.58 -13.18
C THR A 124 8.68 -6.49 -13.23
N ARG A 125 7.42 -6.86 -12.93
CA ARG A 125 6.30 -5.93 -12.86
C ARG A 125 6.50 -4.88 -11.76
N VAL A 126 6.87 -5.29 -10.56
CA VAL A 126 7.20 -4.36 -9.46
C VAL A 126 8.39 -3.46 -9.81
N GLU A 127 9.41 -4.00 -10.46
CA GLU A 127 10.63 -3.27 -10.79
C GLU A 127 10.53 -2.32 -11.98
N ARG A 128 9.53 -2.48 -12.85
CA ARG A 128 9.42 -1.68 -14.07
C ARG A 128 8.07 -1.02 -14.25
N GLY A 129 7.06 -1.45 -13.49
CA GLY A 129 5.71 -0.93 -13.62
C GLY A 129 5.59 0.50 -13.12
N ALA A 130 4.59 1.20 -13.65
CA ALA A 130 4.31 2.60 -13.37
C ALA A 130 3.78 2.82 -11.95
N GLY A 131 3.28 1.78 -11.28
CA GLY A 131 2.74 1.84 -9.92
C GLY A 131 1.52 2.76 -9.79
N PRO A 132 1.17 3.13 -8.54
CA PRO A 132 1.80 2.69 -7.29
C PRO A 132 1.55 1.19 -7.00
N PHE A 133 2.36 0.61 -6.13
CA PHE A 133 2.21 -0.76 -5.64
C PHE A 133 1.86 -0.74 -4.15
N LEU A 134 0.88 -1.54 -3.75
CA LEU A 134 0.51 -1.71 -2.35
C LEU A 134 0.92 -3.10 -1.88
N VAL A 135 1.67 -3.18 -0.78
CA VAL A 135 2.09 -4.45 -0.19
C VAL A 135 1.49 -4.53 1.20
N THR A 136 0.50 -5.40 1.39
CA THR A 136 -0.19 -5.59 2.66
C THR A 136 0.35 -6.81 3.40
N ALA A 137 0.58 -6.65 4.69
CA ALA A 137 1.17 -7.64 5.58
C ALA A 137 0.44 -7.68 6.93
N LEU A 138 0.58 -8.78 7.68
CA LEU A 138 0.18 -8.84 9.10
C LEU A 138 1.25 -8.29 10.05
N GLU A 139 2.48 -8.20 9.57
CA GLU A 139 3.62 -7.75 10.36
C GLU A 139 4.13 -6.41 9.82
N PRO A 140 4.72 -5.56 10.68
CA PRO A 140 5.23 -4.24 10.33
C PRO A 140 6.54 -4.29 9.50
N SER A 141 6.65 -5.22 8.56
CA SER A 141 7.81 -5.37 7.68
C SER A 141 7.39 -5.62 6.24
N LEU A 142 8.04 -4.93 5.30
CA LEU A 142 7.79 -5.11 3.86
C LEU A 142 8.06 -6.55 3.42
N LEU A 143 9.15 -7.14 3.92
CA LEU A 143 9.57 -8.51 3.66
C LEU A 143 9.23 -9.40 4.85
N PRO A 144 8.89 -10.68 4.64
CA PRO A 144 8.58 -11.56 5.76
C PRO A 144 9.81 -11.83 6.63
N LEU A 145 9.66 -11.67 7.94
CA LEU A 145 10.74 -11.91 8.91
C LEU A 145 11.12 -13.41 8.93
N ASP A 146 10.11 -14.28 8.94
CA ASP A 146 10.28 -15.74 8.95
C ASP A 146 10.32 -16.36 7.54
N GLY A 147 10.44 -15.53 6.50
CA GLY A 147 10.62 -16.01 5.13
C GLY A 147 9.45 -16.79 4.52
N GLU A 148 8.31 -16.95 5.22
CA GLU A 148 7.09 -17.66 4.76
C GLU A 148 5.78 -16.87 5.01
N ALA A 149 5.82 -15.76 5.75
CA ALA A 149 4.61 -15.01 6.07
C ALA A 149 3.94 -14.44 4.80
N PRO A 150 2.61 -14.58 4.65
CA PRO A 150 1.89 -14.19 3.44
C PRO A 150 1.88 -12.67 3.27
N ARG A 151 1.87 -12.22 2.01
CA ARG A 151 1.67 -10.82 1.64
C ARG A 151 0.66 -10.68 0.53
N LEU A 152 -0.10 -9.59 0.55
CA LEU A 152 -0.96 -9.20 -0.55
C LEU A 152 -0.30 -8.06 -1.33
N LEU A 153 0.05 -8.29 -2.58
CA LEU A 153 0.58 -7.27 -3.49
C LEU A 153 -0.52 -6.83 -4.46
N ALA A 154 -0.82 -5.53 -4.48
CA ALA A 154 -1.67 -4.89 -5.48
C ALA A 154 -0.84 -3.97 -6.41
N ASP A 155 -0.89 -4.21 -7.72
CA ASP A 155 -0.28 -3.38 -8.76
C ASP A 155 -1.30 -2.41 -9.36
N LEU A 156 -1.26 -1.15 -8.95
CA LEU A 156 -2.21 -0.14 -9.42
C LEU A 156 -1.81 0.46 -10.77
N SER A 157 -0.77 -0.06 -11.45
CA SER A 157 -0.26 0.46 -12.73
C SER A 157 -1.31 0.61 -13.83
N GLY A 158 -2.37 -0.20 -13.80
CA GLY A 158 -3.48 -0.16 -14.76
C GLY A 158 -4.78 0.44 -14.23
N LEU A 159 -4.82 0.88 -12.96
CA LEU A 159 -6.03 1.35 -12.33
C LEU A 159 -6.25 2.85 -12.60
N GLY A 160 -7.42 3.24 -13.11
CA GLY A 160 -7.78 4.66 -13.27
C GLY A 160 -7.86 5.39 -11.92
N PRO A 161 -7.51 6.69 -11.84
CA PRO A 161 -7.59 7.47 -10.60
C PRO A 161 -9.00 7.47 -9.98
N GLU A 162 -10.04 7.38 -10.80
CA GLU A 162 -11.45 7.32 -10.39
C GLU A 162 -11.79 6.10 -9.51
N HIS A 163 -10.96 5.05 -9.53
CA HIS A 163 -11.17 3.85 -8.72
C HIS A 163 -10.46 3.90 -7.36
N LEU A 164 -9.60 4.89 -7.13
CA LEU A 164 -8.78 4.96 -5.92
C LEU A 164 -9.60 5.25 -4.66
N TYR A 165 -10.72 5.97 -4.79
CA TYR A 165 -11.68 6.13 -3.70
C TYR A 165 -12.13 4.76 -3.17
N SER A 166 -12.67 3.91 -4.05
CA SER A 166 -13.23 2.62 -3.66
C SER A 166 -12.16 1.66 -3.15
N LEU A 167 -10.94 1.80 -3.68
CA LEU A 167 -9.78 1.06 -3.19
C LEU A 167 -9.47 1.47 -1.75
N VAL A 168 -9.31 2.76 -1.46
CA VAL A 168 -9.03 3.23 -0.09
C VAL A 168 -10.18 2.88 0.86
N ASP A 169 -11.43 3.02 0.45
CA ASP A 169 -12.62 2.57 1.22
C ASP A 169 -12.56 1.07 1.56
N ALA A 170 -12.02 0.23 0.68
CA ALA A 170 -11.89 -1.20 0.97
C ALA A 170 -10.83 -1.51 2.05
N TYR A 171 -9.77 -0.69 2.12
CA TYR A 171 -8.73 -0.74 3.15
C TYR A 171 -9.17 -0.07 4.45
N ASP A 172 -10.03 0.95 4.40
CA ASP A 172 -10.49 1.70 5.58
C ASP A 172 -11.57 0.96 6.39
N ARG A 173 -12.07 -0.17 5.88
CA ARG A 173 -13.03 -0.99 6.62
C ARG A 173 -12.32 -1.86 7.64
N ASP A 174 -12.74 -1.78 8.89
CA ASP A 174 -12.27 -2.61 10.00
C ASP A 174 -12.13 -4.09 9.65
N ILE A 175 -11.14 -4.71 10.26
CA ILE A 175 -10.94 -6.15 10.23
C ILE A 175 -11.89 -6.75 11.27
N PRO A 176 -12.78 -7.70 10.90
CA PRO A 176 -13.59 -8.40 11.88
C PRO A 176 -12.71 -8.97 13.00
N PRO A 177 -13.10 -8.85 14.28
CA PRO A 177 -12.26 -9.26 15.41
C PRO A 177 -11.78 -10.72 15.31
N GLU A 178 -12.59 -11.60 14.69
CA GLU A 178 -12.26 -13.02 14.51
C GLU A 178 -11.14 -13.27 13.50
N LEU A 179 -10.87 -12.30 12.62
CA LEU A 179 -9.85 -12.33 11.57
C LEU A 179 -8.61 -11.50 11.93
N SER A 180 -8.69 -10.64 12.94
CA SER A 180 -7.60 -9.78 13.37
C SER A 180 -6.32 -10.58 13.68
N GLY A 181 -5.20 -10.14 13.11
CA GLY A 181 -3.90 -10.80 13.25
C GLY A 181 -3.76 -12.15 12.53
N ARG A 182 -4.75 -12.57 11.72
CA ARG A 182 -4.73 -13.86 11.02
C ARG A 182 -4.57 -13.72 9.51
N PRO A 183 -3.93 -14.68 8.80
CA PRO A 183 -3.79 -14.67 7.33
C PRO A 183 -5.11 -14.53 6.56
N GLU A 184 -6.21 -14.97 7.15
CA GLU A 184 -7.55 -14.87 6.60
C GLU A 184 -7.98 -13.40 6.39
N SER A 185 -7.46 -12.44 7.17
CA SER A 185 -7.69 -11.01 6.95
C SER A 185 -7.15 -10.52 5.60
N LEU A 186 -5.95 -10.99 5.18
CA LEU A 186 -5.39 -10.69 3.85
C LEU A 186 -6.26 -11.29 2.74
N SER A 187 -6.80 -12.49 2.96
CA SER A 187 -7.71 -13.14 2.00
C SER A 187 -9.04 -12.41 1.90
N ALA A 188 -9.58 -11.94 3.02
CA ALA A 188 -10.79 -11.13 3.07
C ALA A 188 -10.59 -9.79 2.34
N LEU A 189 -9.49 -9.09 2.60
CA LEU A 189 -9.12 -7.86 1.88
C LEU A 189 -8.96 -8.13 0.38
N ARG A 190 -8.26 -9.19 -0.01
CA ARG A 190 -8.13 -9.60 -1.42
C ARG A 190 -9.49 -9.77 -2.08
N GLN A 191 -10.43 -10.44 -1.41
CA GLN A 191 -11.77 -10.65 -1.96
C GLN A 191 -12.52 -9.32 -2.13
N ARG A 192 -12.46 -8.41 -1.13
CA ARG A 192 -13.04 -7.06 -1.24
C ARG A 192 -12.50 -6.32 -2.47
N LEU A 193 -11.18 -6.33 -2.65
CA LEU A 193 -10.52 -5.65 -3.77
C LEU A 193 -10.88 -6.27 -5.13
N LEU A 194 -11.05 -7.60 -5.20
CA LEU A 194 -11.54 -8.28 -6.40
C LEU A 194 -13.00 -7.90 -6.71
N ASP A 195 -13.85 -7.73 -5.69
CA ASP A 195 -15.24 -7.32 -5.87
C ASP A 195 -15.39 -5.87 -6.37
N LEU A 196 -14.41 -4.99 -6.12
CA LEU A 196 -14.37 -3.66 -6.72
C LEU A 196 -14.21 -3.73 -8.24
N SER A 197 -13.34 -4.62 -8.71
CA SER A 197 -13.07 -4.79 -10.15
C SER A 197 -14.31 -5.29 -10.91
N SER A 198 -15.12 -6.14 -10.29
CA SER A 198 -16.35 -6.66 -10.90
C SER A 198 -17.44 -5.58 -10.98
N LYS A 199 -17.59 -4.74 -9.95
CA LYS A 199 -18.54 -3.63 -9.94
C LYS A 199 -18.19 -2.52 -10.94
N SER A 200 -16.90 -2.21 -11.10
CA SER A 200 -16.42 -1.23 -12.08
C SER A 200 -16.75 -1.66 -13.53
N ARG A 201 -16.67 -2.96 -13.81
CA ARG A 201 -17.02 -3.55 -15.12
C ARG A 201 -18.49 -3.43 -15.48
N SER A 202 -19.39 -3.64 -14.51
CA SER A 202 -20.83 -3.57 -14.76
C SER A 202 -21.31 -2.16 -15.11
N ALA A 203 -20.56 -1.12 -14.72
CA ALA A 203 -20.88 0.26 -15.04
C ALA A 203 -20.31 0.75 -16.38
N SER A 204 -19.23 0.13 -16.88
CA SER A 204 -18.43 0.65 -18.00
C SER A 204 -18.60 -0.09 -19.34
N GLY A 205 -19.45 -1.11 -19.42
CA GLY A 205 -20.03 -1.60 -20.68
C GLY A 205 -19.09 -1.72 -21.88
N SER A 206 -17.88 -2.28 -21.73
CA SER A 206 -17.07 -2.70 -22.89
C SER A 206 -16.11 -3.83 -22.51
N GLY A 207 -16.11 -4.86 -23.35
CA GLY A 207 -15.41 -6.12 -23.11
C GLY A 207 -13.89 -6.00 -23.20
N ARG A 208 -13.21 -6.34 -22.11
CA ARG A 208 -11.85 -6.91 -22.11
C ARG A 208 -11.73 -7.90 -20.97
N GLU A 209 -12.19 -9.12 -21.23
CA GLU A 209 -12.51 -10.12 -20.22
C GLU A 209 -11.30 -10.76 -19.50
N ALA A 210 -10.06 -10.63 -20.00
CA ALA A 210 -8.96 -11.52 -19.61
C ALA A 210 -7.76 -10.91 -18.82
N ASP A 211 -7.76 -9.61 -18.48
CA ASP A 211 -6.60 -8.96 -17.81
C ASP A 211 -6.87 -8.39 -16.39
N ASP A 212 -8.13 -8.14 -16.02
CA ASP A 212 -8.47 -7.36 -14.79
C ASP A 212 -8.29 -8.09 -13.45
N ARG A 213 -7.89 -9.37 -13.45
CA ARG A 213 -7.49 -10.07 -12.21
C ARG A 213 -5.98 -10.08 -11.98
N ARG A 214 -5.19 -9.52 -12.91
CA ARG A 214 -3.72 -9.56 -12.86
C ARG A 214 -3.11 -8.38 -12.12
N TRP A 215 -3.83 -7.80 -11.17
CA TRP A 215 -3.29 -6.73 -10.34
C TRP A 215 -3.22 -7.08 -8.86
N ILE A 216 -3.87 -8.14 -8.36
CA ILE A 216 -3.80 -8.54 -6.95
C ILE A 216 -3.20 -9.95 -6.81
N PHE A 217 -2.17 -10.07 -5.98
CA PHE A 217 -1.37 -11.29 -5.80
C PHE A 217 -1.23 -11.61 -4.32
N LEU A 218 -1.59 -12.81 -3.90
CA LEU A 218 -1.20 -13.34 -2.59
C LEU A 218 0.10 -14.11 -2.79
N ILE A 219 1.17 -13.72 -2.09
CA ILE A 219 2.55 -14.20 -2.27
C ILE A 219 3.18 -14.69 -0.98
#